data_AF-A0A934D3K9-F1
#
_entry.id   AF-A0A934D3K9-F1
#
_cell.length_a   1.000
_cell.length_b   1.000
_cell.length_c   1.000
_cell.angle_alpha   90.00
_cell.angle_beta   90.00
_cell.angle_gamma   90.00
#
_symmetry.space_group_name_H-M   'P 1'
#
loop_
_entity.id
_entity.type
_entity.pdbx_description
1 polymer ?
#
loop_
_entity_poly.entity_id
_entity_poly.type
_entity_poly.pdbx_seq_one_letter_code
_entity_poly.pdbx_strand_id
1 'polypeptide(L)'
;MQTLEQIRVLSEDRFLMMYESLSTHGFGPLDAEVAKLMKFRPQAIRKLPMAMRAKKAKALLLAQKNAELAYEFLGTYLLKDHKDLVTGFLDATGVAHENGMIDDTPGNLPDADKVAAAVKELDGKFAKDDVTAYLAIAAQQWSEVKSIEPLWRSRLA
;
A
#
# COMPACT_ATOMS: atom_id res chain seq x y z
N MET A 1 -12.07 5.64 -0.35
CA MET A 1 -11.18 4.61 0.19
C MET A 1 -9.76 5.08 0.02
N GLN A 2 -9.05 5.17 1.13
CA GLN A 2 -7.79 5.87 1.30
C GLN A 2 -6.70 5.22 0.44
N THR A 3 -6.68 3.89 0.31
CA THR A 3 -5.72 3.18 -0.55
C THR A 3 -5.88 3.53 -2.04
N LEU A 4 -7.10 3.65 -2.57
CA LEU A 4 -7.32 4.08 -3.96
C LEU A 4 -6.86 5.51 -4.22
N GLU A 5 -7.09 6.40 -3.27
CA GLU A 5 -6.63 7.78 -3.35
C GLU A 5 -5.09 7.83 -3.29
N GLN A 6 -4.47 7.00 -2.45
CA GLN A 6 -3.02 6.82 -2.45
C GLN A 6 -2.50 6.33 -3.81
N ILE A 7 -3.11 5.28 -4.40
CA ILE A 7 -2.75 4.80 -5.75
C ILE A 7 -2.88 5.91 -6.80
N ARG A 8 -3.89 6.79 -6.68
CA ARG A 8 -4.11 7.90 -7.61
C ARG A 8 -2.94 8.88 -7.60
N VAL A 9 -2.41 9.22 -6.43
CA VAL A 9 -1.36 10.26 -6.28
C VAL A 9 0.06 9.75 -6.50
N LEU A 10 0.30 8.43 -6.41
CA LEU A 10 1.62 7.86 -6.74
C LEU A 10 2.03 8.28 -8.15
N SER A 11 3.32 8.57 -8.38
CA SER A 11 3.82 8.77 -9.75
C SER A 11 3.78 7.46 -10.56
N GLU A 12 3.93 7.54 -11.89
CA GLU A 12 4.05 6.31 -12.71
C GLU A 12 5.32 5.53 -12.32
N ASP A 13 6.45 6.21 -12.10
CA ASP A 13 7.72 5.60 -11.71
C ASP A 13 7.64 4.94 -10.34
N ARG A 14 6.98 5.60 -9.37
CA ARG A 14 6.84 5.03 -8.03
C ARG A 14 5.96 3.79 -8.03
N PHE A 15 4.85 3.84 -8.76
CA PHE A 15 3.98 2.67 -8.91
C PHE A 15 4.70 1.54 -9.64
N LEU A 16 5.47 1.84 -10.70
CA LEU A 16 6.29 0.85 -11.41
C LEU A 16 7.31 0.18 -10.49
N MET A 17 8.03 0.96 -9.68
CA MET A 17 9.00 0.41 -8.73
C MET A 17 8.35 -0.57 -7.75
N MET A 18 7.21 -0.19 -7.15
CA MET A 18 6.44 -1.11 -6.28
C MET A 18 6.02 -2.36 -7.05
N TYR A 19 5.52 -2.19 -8.27
CA TYR A 19 5.07 -3.30 -9.13
C TYR A 19 6.20 -4.27 -9.51
N GLU A 20 7.39 -3.75 -9.81
CA GLU A 20 8.59 -4.52 -10.11
C GLU A 20 9.10 -5.30 -8.90
N SER A 21 9.11 -4.66 -7.73
CA SER A 21 9.54 -5.29 -6.49
C SER A 21 8.70 -6.52 -6.13
N LEU A 22 7.41 -6.49 -6.45
CA LEU A 22 6.48 -7.59 -6.21
C LEU A 22 6.48 -8.65 -7.32
N SER A 23 7.24 -8.43 -8.39
CA SER A 23 7.23 -9.35 -9.52
C SER A 23 7.87 -10.69 -9.15
N THR A 24 7.24 -11.78 -9.59
CA THR A 24 7.69 -13.15 -9.33
C THR A 24 7.79 -13.90 -10.65
N HIS A 25 8.96 -14.49 -10.91
CA HIS A 25 9.25 -15.21 -12.17
C HIS A 25 8.90 -14.43 -13.46
N GLY A 26 9.02 -13.09 -13.41
CA GLY A 26 8.74 -12.18 -14.52
C GLY A 26 7.26 -11.79 -14.70
N PHE A 27 6.37 -12.25 -13.82
CA PHE A 27 4.98 -11.78 -13.73
C PHE A 27 4.88 -10.69 -12.68
N GLY A 28 4.20 -9.60 -13.03
CA GLY A 28 3.82 -8.56 -12.06
C GLY A 28 2.64 -9.01 -11.19
N PRO A 29 2.44 -8.35 -10.03
CA PRO A 29 1.43 -8.75 -9.04
C PRO A 29 -0.01 -8.70 -9.56
N LEU A 30 -0.29 -7.87 -10.58
CA LEU A 30 -1.64 -7.71 -11.15
C LEU A 30 -1.70 -8.09 -12.64
N ASP A 31 -0.74 -8.90 -13.10
CA ASP A 31 -0.65 -9.28 -14.53
C ASP A 31 -1.85 -10.14 -14.97
N ALA A 32 -2.49 -10.88 -14.05
CA ALA A 32 -3.69 -11.65 -14.36
C ALA A 32 -4.88 -10.74 -14.71
N GLU A 33 -5.09 -9.70 -13.92
CA GLU A 33 -6.13 -8.68 -14.08
C GLU A 33 -5.89 -7.88 -15.35
N VAL A 34 -4.63 -7.48 -15.58
CA VAL A 34 -4.23 -6.76 -16.80
C VAL A 34 -4.42 -7.65 -18.04
N ALA A 35 -4.05 -8.93 -17.97
CA ALA A 35 -4.22 -9.86 -19.10
C ALA A 35 -5.70 -10.03 -19.44
N LYS A 36 -6.55 -10.19 -18.43
CA LYS A 36 -8.01 -10.28 -18.59
C LYS A 36 -8.58 -9.01 -19.23
N LEU A 37 -8.17 -7.83 -18.76
CA LEU A 37 -8.60 -6.54 -19.32
C LEU A 37 -8.18 -6.40 -20.80
N MET A 38 -6.97 -6.85 -21.14
CA MET A 38 -6.42 -6.77 -22.48
C MET A 38 -6.87 -7.93 -23.39
N LYS A 39 -7.71 -8.86 -22.90
CA LYS A 39 -8.11 -10.09 -23.60
C LYS A 39 -6.92 -10.93 -24.07
N PHE A 40 -5.83 -10.90 -23.31
CA PHE A 40 -4.63 -11.69 -23.55
C PHE A 40 -4.72 -13.03 -22.82
N ARG A 41 -4.06 -14.05 -23.38
CA ARG A 41 -3.73 -15.25 -22.59
C ARG A 41 -2.75 -14.84 -21.47
N PRO A 42 -2.85 -15.38 -20.25
CA PRO A 42 -2.00 -14.97 -19.13
C PRO A 42 -0.51 -14.97 -19.47
N GLN A 43 -0.02 -15.97 -20.22
CA GLN A 43 1.40 -16.06 -20.56
C GLN A 43 1.86 -15.01 -21.59
N ALA A 44 0.94 -14.50 -22.42
CA ALA A 44 1.26 -13.52 -23.46
C ALA A 44 1.63 -12.14 -22.88
N ILE A 45 1.18 -11.84 -21.65
CA ILE A 45 1.43 -10.53 -21.02
C ILE A 45 2.92 -10.27 -20.78
N ARG A 46 3.72 -11.32 -20.59
CA ARG A 46 5.18 -11.23 -20.38
C ARG A 46 5.93 -10.60 -21.55
N LYS A 47 5.31 -10.55 -22.74
CA LYS A 47 5.89 -9.88 -23.91
C LYS A 47 5.81 -8.35 -23.82
N LEU A 48 5.00 -7.82 -22.91
CA LEU A 48 4.90 -6.39 -22.67
C LEU A 48 6.00 -5.93 -21.69
N PRO A 49 6.64 -4.77 -21.92
CA PRO A 49 7.48 -4.10 -20.94
C PRO A 49 6.78 -3.95 -19.58
N MET A 50 7.52 -4.12 -18.49
CA MET A 50 6.98 -4.03 -17.13
C MET A 50 6.31 -2.67 -16.87
N ALA A 51 6.92 -1.58 -17.35
CA ALA A 51 6.35 -0.23 -17.31
C ALA A 51 4.93 -0.15 -17.91
N MET A 52 4.70 -0.80 -19.06
CA MET A 52 3.36 -0.82 -19.68
C MET A 52 2.37 -1.63 -18.84
N ARG A 53 2.80 -2.77 -18.27
CA ARG A 53 1.97 -3.62 -17.41
C ARG A 53 1.56 -2.88 -16.12
N ALA A 54 2.53 -2.28 -15.42
CA ALA A 54 2.30 -1.48 -14.23
C ALA A 54 1.35 -0.30 -14.50
N LYS A 55 1.56 0.43 -15.60
CA LYS A 55 0.68 1.53 -16.01
C LYS A 55 -0.77 1.08 -16.23
N LYS A 56 -0.96 -0.08 -16.87
CA LYS A 56 -2.29 -0.67 -17.08
C LYS A 56 -2.90 -1.17 -15.78
N ALA A 57 -2.11 -1.77 -14.89
CA ALA A 57 -2.56 -2.20 -13.57
C ALA A 57 -3.07 -1.02 -12.72
N LYS A 58 -2.29 0.07 -12.66
CA LYS A 58 -2.71 1.30 -11.98
C LYS A 58 -4.01 1.86 -12.55
N ALA A 59 -4.13 1.94 -13.88
CA ALA A 59 -5.34 2.40 -14.54
C ALA A 59 -6.54 1.49 -14.23
N LEU A 60 -6.34 0.17 -14.19
CA LEU A 60 -7.36 -0.82 -13.82
C LEU A 60 -7.88 -0.59 -12.40
N LEU A 61 -6.99 -0.46 -11.41
CA LEU A 61 -7.33 -0.21 -10.01
C LEU A 61 -8.24 1.02 -9.87
N LEU A 62 -7.86 2.11 -10.53
CA LEU A 62 -8.57 3.39 -10.46
C LEU A 62 -9.91 3.34 -11.22
N ALA A 63 -9.95 2.73 -12.40
CA ALA A 63 -11.16 2.65 -13.21
C ALA A 63 -12.24 1.76 -12.58
N GLN A 64 -11.84 0.63 -11.99
CA GLN A 64 -12.76 -0.29 -11.31
C GLN A 64 -13.10 0.15 -9.89
N LYS A 65 -12.42 1.18 -9.37
CA LYS A 65 -12.51 1.61 -7.96
C LYS A 65 -12.36 0.42 -6.99
N ASN A 66 -11.44 -0.49 -7.31
CA ASN A 66 -11.23 -1.71 -6.54
C ASN A 66 -10.34 -1.43 -5.32
N ALA A 67 -10.97 -1.02 -4.21
CA ALA A 67 -10.27 -0.63 -2.99
C ALA A 67 -9.61 -1.80 -2.25
N GLU A 68 -10.20 -2.99 -2.37
CA GLU A 68 -9.66 -4.22 -1.79
C GLU A 68 -8.35 -4.59 -2.48
N LEU A 69 -8.33 -4.62 -3.81
CA LEU A 69 -7.10 -4.91 -4.57
C LEU A 69 -6.02 -3.84 -4.39
N ALA A 70 -6.42 -2.57 -4.24
CA ALA A 70 -5.49 -1.49 -3.90
C ALA A 70 -4.88 -1.66 -2.49
N TYR A 71 -5.69 -2.11 -1.53
CA TYR A 71 -5.24 -2.43 -0.17
C TYR A 71 -4.27 -3.61 -0.18
N GLU A 72 -4.62 -4.70 -0.87
CA GLU A 72 -3.76 -5.89 -1.02
C GLU A 72 -2.42 -5.54 -1.69
N PHE A 73 -2.44 -4.77 -2.77
CA PHE A 73 -1.23 -4.35 -3.47
C PHE A 73 -0.27 -3.57 -2.57
N LEU A 74 -0.78 -2.52 -1.88
CA LEU A 74 0.04 -1.72 -0.97
C LEU A 74 0.51 -2.53 0.24
N GLY A 75 -0.38 -3.35 0.83
CA GLY A 75 -0.07 -4.18 1.98
C GLY A 75 1.00 -5.23 1.68
N THR A 76 0.89 -5.89 0.53
CA THR A 76 1.90 -6.88 0.07
C THR A 76 3.25 -6.22 -0.15
N TYR A 77 3.29 -5.05 -0.80
CA TYR A 77 4.52 -4.27 -0.98
C TYR A 77 5.16 -3.90 0.37
N LEU A 78 4.36 -3.35 1.30
CA LEU A 78 4.88 -2.89 2.58
C LEU A 78 5.34 -4.04 3.47
N LEU A 79 4.61 -5.15 3.54
CA LEU A 79 5.02 -6.32 4.33
C LEU A 79 6.25 -7.02 3.74
N LYS A 80 6.42 -7.01 2.41
CA LYS A 80 7.56 -7.64 1.75
C LYS A 80 8.83 -6.79 1.84
N ASP A 81 8.71 -5.49 1.55
CA ASP A 81 9.88 -4.62 1.34
C ASP A 81 10.12 -3.67 2.51
N HIS A 82 9.11 -3.38 3.33
CA HIS A 82 9.14 -2.40 4.42
C HIS A 82 8.54 -2.94 5.71
N LYS A 83 8.78 -4.22 6.01
CA LYS A 83 8.22 -4.87 7.21
C LYS A 83 8.54 -4.07 8.48
N ASP A 84 9.77 -3.58 8.60
CA ASP A 84 10.22 -2.79 9.76
C ASP A 84 9.47 -1.46 9.91
N LEU A 85 8.97 -0.89 8.81
CA LEU A 85 8.10 0.30 8.85
C LEU A 85 6.75 -0.08 9.46
N VAL A 86 6.16 -1.18 8.98
CA VAL A 86 4.89 -1.69 9.47
C VAL A 86 4.99 -2.00 10.96
N THR A 87 5.93 -2.85 11.37
CA THR A 87 6.09 -3.22 12.79
C THR A 87 6.47 -2.02 13.63
N GLY A 88 7.35 -1.14 13.14
CA GLY A 88 7.75 0.07 13.85
C GLY A 88 6.57 0.99 14.18
N PHE A 89 5.60 1.14 13.27
CA PHE A 89 4.38 1.88 13.58
C PHE A 89 3.52 1.18 14.63
N LEU A 90 3.31 -0.14 14.46
CA LEU A 90 2.46 -0.92 15.36
C LEU A 90 3.03 -0.92 16.78
N ASP A 91 4.32 -1.18 16.94
CA ASP A 91 5.05 -1.12 18.21
C ASP A 91 4.93 0.27 18.86
N ALA A 92 5.19 1.34 18.09
CA ALA A 92 5.17 2.70 18.59
C ALA A 92 3.76 3.18 18.99
N THR A 93 2.71 2.61 18.40
CA THR A 93 1.31 2.95 18.69
C THR A 93 0.61 1.95 19.60
N GLY A 94 1.28 0.85 19.99
CA GLY A 94 0.75 -0.15 20.91
C GLY A 94 -0.24 -1.15 20.29
N VAL A 95 -0.25 -1.29 18.97
CA VAL A 95 -1.07 -2.32 18.30
C VAL A 95 -0.40 -3.68 18.48
N ALA A 96 -1.12 -4.66 19.04
CA ALA A 96 -0.63 -6.03 19.14
C ALA A 96 -0.54 -6.66 17.75
N HIS A 97 0.60 -7.29 17.45
CA HIS A 97 0.85 -7.93 16.17
C HIS A 97 1.85 -9.07 16.27
N GLU A 98 1.83 -9.97 15.30
CA GLU A 98 2.88 -10.95 15.06
C GLU A 98 3.52 -10.65 13.70
N ASN A 99 4.77 -10.17 13.69
CA ASN A 99 5.49 -9.92 12.45
C ASN A 99 4.77 -8.98 11.45
N GLY A 100 4.02 -7.98 11.94
CA GLY A 100 3.23 -7.06 11.12
C GLY A 100 1.82 -7.55 10.78
N MET A 101 1.47 -8.79 11.16
CA MET A 101 0.12 -9.32 11.07
C MET A 101 -0.66 -8.96 12.33
N ILE A 102 -1.83 -8.38 12.15
CA ILE A 102 -2.72 -7.94 13.23
C ILE A 102 -3.87 -8.95 13.30
N ASP A 103 -4.13 -9.47 14.49
CA ASP A 103 -5.34 -10.26 14.73
C ASP A 103 -6.57 -9.36 14.77
N ASP A 104 -7.70 -9.83 14.25
CA ASP A 104 -8.99 -9.13 14.24
C ASP A 104 -9.67 -9.16 15.61
N THR A 105 -8.93 -8.67 16.62
CA THR A 105 -9.41 -8.54 17.99
C THR A 105 -10.03 -7.17 18.18
N PRO A 106 -11.31 -7.08 18.60
CA PRO A 106 -11.95 -5.79 18.87
C PRO A 106 -11.13 -4.95 19.86
N GLY A 107 -10.89 -3.69 19.50
CA GLY A 107 -10.14 -2.75 20.34
C GLY A 107 -8.61 -2.82 20.18
N ASN A 108 -8.07 -3.68 19.31
CA ASN A 108 -6.65 -3.65 18.95
C ASN A 108 -6.37 -2.47 17.99
N LEU A 109 -6.35 -1.26 18.56
CA LEU A 109 -6.28 0.00 17.84
C LEU A 109 -4.99 0.76 18.19
N PRO A 110 -4.45 1.54 17.25
CA PRO A 110 -3.37 2.47 17.53
C PRO A 110 -3.78 3.48 18.60
N ASP A 111 -2.89 3.73 19.55
CA ASP A 111 -2.99 4.86 20.48
C ASP A 111 -2.95 6.18 19.70
N ALA A 112 -4.09 6.88 19.66
CA ALA A 112 -4.28 8.07 18.85
C ALA A 112 -3.27 9.19 19.15
N ASP A 113 -2.84 9.30 20.41
CA ASP A 113 -1.90 10.33 20.88
C ASP A 113 -0.45 10.03 20.46
N LYS A 114 -0.15 8.77 20.14
CA LYS A 114 1.19 8.34 19.69
C LYS A 114 1.40 8.40 18.18
N VAL A 115 0.31 8.41 17.40
CA VAL A 115 0.36 8.36 15.92
C VAL A 115 1.31 9.40 15.33
N ALA A 116 1.20 10.67 15.73
CA ALA A 116 2.03 11.74 15.18
C ALA A 116 3.53 11.57 15.50
N ALA A 117 3.84 11.14 16.73
CA ALA A 117 5.21 10.87 17.15
C ALA A 117 5.80 9.66 16.41
N ALA A 118 5.04 8.57 16.28
CA ALA A 118 5.43 7.38 15.54
C ALA A 118 5.74 7.70 14.08
N VAL A 119 4.87 8.45 13.39
CA VAL A 119 5.09 8.87 11.99
C VAL A 119 6.35 9.72 11.86
N LYS A 120 6.58 10.66 12.77
CA LYS A 120 7.79 11.50 12.77
C LYS A 120 9.06 10.66 12.94
N GLU A 121 9.03 9.64 13.79
CA GLU A 121 10.16 8.72 13.95
C GLU A 121 10.40 7.90 12.66
N LEU A 122 9.34 7.37 12.07
CA LEU A 122 9.43 6.58 10.83
C LEU A 122 9.93 7.42 9.65
N ASP A 123 9.53 8.69 9.55
CA ASP A 123 10.05 9.63 8.55
C ASP A 123 11.57 9.86 8.66
N GLY A 124 12.16 9.62 9.84
CA GLY A 124 13.61 9.66 10.03
C GLY A 124 14.35 8.41 9.52
N LYS A 125 13.63 7.32 9.23
CA LYS A 125 14.19 6.00 8.89
C LYS A 125 13.79 5.52 7.48
N PHE A 126 12.64 5.94 6.99
CA PHE A 126 12.04 5.46 5.75
C PHE A 126 11.74 6.61 4.79
N ALA A 127 11.59 6.30 3.50
CA ALA A 127 11.18 7.30 2.53
C ALA A 127 9.76 7.81 2.84
N LYS A 128 9.55 9.12 2.66
CA LYS A 128 8.25 9.78 2.90
C LYS A 128 7.10 9.07 2.18
N ASP A 129 7.34 8.58 0.96
CA ASP A 129 6.36 7.88 0.14
C ASP A 129 5.92 6.54 0.74
N ASP A 130 6.85 5.78 1.34
CA ASP A 130 6.56 4.51 2.00
C ASP A 130 5.74 4.72 3.28
N VAL A 131 6.14 5.71 4.08
CA VAL A 131 5.39 6.10 5.29
C VAL A 131 3.97 6.57 4.91
N THR A 132 3.84 7.35 3.83
CA THR A 132 2.54 7.83 3.35
C THR A 132 1.68 6.70 2.80
N ALA A 133 2.28 5.73 2.10
CA ALA A 133 1.57 4.55 1.60
C ALA A 133 1.03 3.69 2.75
N TYR A 134 1.83 3.47 3.79
CA TYR A 134 1.38 2.76 4.98
C TYR A 134 0.28 3.52 5.73
N LEU A 135 0.40 4.84 5.87
CA LEU A 135 -0.66 5.64 6.49
C LEU A 135 -2.00 5.58 5.73
N ALA A 136 -1.99 5.38 4.42
CA ALA A 136 -3.22 5.13 3.66
C ALA A 136 -3.91 3.82 4.07
N ILE A 137 -3.13 2.77 4.31
CA ILE A 137 -3.62 1.48 4.84
C ILE A 137 -4.15 1.69 6.26
N ALA A 138 -3.35 2.31 7.13
CA ALA A 138 -3.72 2.56 8.52
C ALA A 138 -5.03 3.38 8.65
N ALA A 139 -5.18 4.43 7.83
CA ALA A 139 -6.39 5.26 7.81
C ALA A 139 -7.63 4.50 7.34
N GLN A 140 -7.46 3.51 6.45
CA GLN A 140 -8.56 2.65 5.99
C GLN A 140 -8.90 1.57 7.02
N GLN A 141 -7.89 0.93 7.61
CA GLN A 141 -8.03 -0.15 8.60
C GLN A 141 -8.65 0.36 9.91
N TRP A 142 -8.14 1.47 10.44
CA TRP A 142 -8.57 2.04 11.72
C TRP A 142 -9.30 3.35 11.52
N SER A 143 -10.39 3.29 10.78
CA SER A 143 -11.21 4.47 10.47
C SER A 143 -11.79 5.16 11.71
N GLU A 144 -11.89 4.46 12.85
CA GLU A 144 -12.24 5.06 14.14
C GLU A 144 -11.15 5.93 14.76
N VAL A 145 -9.86 5.71 14.45
CA VAL A 145 -8.74 6.48 15.01
C VAL A 145 -8.56 7.78 14.21
N LYS A 146 -9.28 8.83 14.64
CA LYS A 146 -9.44 10.09 13.90
C LYS A 146 -8.15 10.90 13.70
N SER A 147 -7.04 10.55 14.35
CA SER A 147 -5.75 11.20 14.15
C SER A 147 -5.02 10.75 12.87
N ILE A 148 -5.33 9.55 12.34
CA ILE A 148 -4.57 8.97 11.21
C ILE A 148 -4.94 9.61 9.87
N GLU A 149 -6.23 9.70 9.53
CA GLU A 149 -6.65 10.21 8.21
C GLU A 149 -6.21 11.66 7.95
N PRO A 150 -6.40 12.63 8.87
CA PRO A 150 -5.93 14.01 8.65
C PRO A 150 -4.41 14.08 8.46
N LEU A 151 -3.66 13.29 9.24
CA LEU A 151 -2.20 13.22 9.12
C LEU A 151 -1.78 12.68 7.76
N TRP A 152 -2.38 11.57 7.30
CA TRP A 152 -2.15 11.02 5.96
C TRP A 152 -2.48 12.05 4.87
N ARG A 153 -3.67 12.68 4.93
CA ARG A 153 -4.12 13.67 3.93
C ARG A 153 -3.17 14.87 3.83
N SER A 154 -2.63 15.33 4.94
CA SER A 154 -1.65 16.45 4.95
C SER A 154 -0.39 16.17 4.13
N ARG A 155 -0.09 14.89 3.85
CA ARG A 155 1.10 14.45 3.13
C ARG A 155 0.89 14.29 1.62
N LEU A 156 -0.36 14.37 1.16
CA LEU A 156 -0.74 14.26 -0.25
C LEU A 156 -0.59 15.59 -1.01
N ALA A 157 -0.28 16.68 -0.30
CA ALA A 157 -0.09 18.02 -0.83
C ALA A 157 1.34 18.25 -1.33
#